data_AF-A0AAW8BZL6-F1
#
_entry.id   AF-A0AAW8BZL6-F1
#
_cell.length_a   1.000
_cell.length_b   1.000
_cell.length_c   1.000
_cell.angle_alpha   90.00
_cell.angle_beta   90.00
_cell.angle_gamma   90.00
#
_symmetry.space_group_name_H-M   'P 1'
#
loop_
_entity.id
_entity.type
_entity.pdbx_description
1 polymer ?
#
loop_
_entity_poly.entity_id
_entity_poly.type
_entity_poly.pdbx_seq_one_letter_code
_entity_poly.pdbx_strand_id
1 'polypeptide(L)' 'MAQPHKGDREQIKVRAAAVVYGRLREMAAERGTSVSQLSADLLAIAVGHPEAVRELEREVLPLAM' A
#
# COMPACT_ATOMS: atom_id res chain seq x y z
N MET A 1 11.87 5.67 -20.70
CA MET A 1 12.46 6.63 -19.73
C MET A 1 11.78 6.40 -18.40
N ALA A 2 12.53 6.16 -17.31
CA ALA A 2 11.92 5.96 -16.00
C ALA A 2 11.20 7.25 -15.59
N GLN A 3 9.88 7.18 -15.39
CA GLN A 3 9.12 8.34 -14.93
C GLN A 3 9.61 8.69 -13.51
N PRO A 4 10.06 9.93 -13.24
CA PRO A 4 10.68 10.28 -11.95
C PRO A 4 9.71 10.22 -10.76
N HIS A 5 8.40 10.17 -11.02
CA HIS A 5 7.34 10.24 -10.02
C HIS A 5 6.31 9.14 -10.25
N LYS A 6 5.80 8.54 -9.17
CA LYS A 6 4.82 7.43 -9.20
C LYS A 6 3.38 7.90 -9.50
N GLY A 7 3.22 8.93 -10.33
CA GLY A 7 1.97 9.65 -10.56
C GLY A 7 1.79 10.86 -9.64
N ASP A 8 0.56 11.36 -9.54
CA ASP A 8 0.16 12.48 -8.69
C ASP A 8 0.06 12.03 -7.22
N ARG A 9 1.20 12.06 -6.51
CA ARG A 9 1.33 11.51 -5.15
C ARG A 9 2.36 12.28 -4.36
N GLU A 10 2.01 12.56 -3.12
CA GLU A 10 2.93 13.15 -2.14
C GLU A 10 3.47 12.09 -1.18
N GLN A 11 4.71 12.32 -0.70
CA GLN A 11 5.30 11.47 0.34
C GLN A 11 4.95 12.00 1.72
N ILE A 12 4.40 11.14 2.57
CA ILE A 12 4.15 11.44 3.98
C ILE A 12 5.19 10.72 4.84
N LYS A 13 5.94 11.47 5.65
CA LYS A 13 6.82 10.89 6.67
C LYS A 13 6.03 10.67 7.96
N VAL A 14 5.88 9.41 8.36
CA VAL A 14 5.12 9.02 9.56
C VAL A 14 6.07 8.50 10.64
N ARG A 15 5.81 8.87 11.91
CA ARG A 15 6.46 8.27 13.09
C ARG A 15 5.51 7.24 13.72
N ALA A 16 5.40 6.08 13.10
CA ALA A 16 4.55 5.00 13.62
C ALA A 16 5.18 4.36 14.87
N ALA A 17 4.35 3.96 15.82
CA ALA A 17 4.81 3.13 16.94
C ALA A 17 5.40 1.81 16.41
N ALA A 18 6.44 1.28 17.06
CA ALA A 18 7.15 0.09 16.59
C ALA A 18 6.22 -1.12 16.39
N VAL A 19 5.25 -1.31 17.30
CA VAL A 19 4.24 -2.38 17.20
C VAL A 19 3.35 -2.24 15.96
N VAL A 20 3.00 -1.01 15.58
CA VAL A 20 2.20 -0.73 14.38
C VAL A 20 3.01 -1.03 13.14
N TYR A 21 4.27 -0.60 13.08
CA TYR A 21 5.15 -0.90 11.96
C TYR A 21 5.41 -2.41 11.81
N GLY A 22 5.56 -3.13 12.93
CA GLY A 22 5.65 -4.58 12.95
C GLY A 22 4.44 -5.24 12.28
N ARG A 23 3.23 -4.85 12.68
CA ARG A 23 2.01 -5.39 12.09
C ARG A 23 1.87 -5.05 10.60
N LEU A 24 2.23 -3.84 10.19
CA LEU A 24 2.21 -3.45 8.77
C LEU A 24 3.18 -4.29 7.92
N ARG A 25 4.34 -4.68 8.46
CA ARG A 25 5.27 -5.59 7.78
C ARG A 25 4.67 -6.98 7.56
N GLU A 26 4.03 -7.55 8.57
CA GLU A 26 3.36 -8.85 8.45
C GLU A 26 2.25 -8.80 7.40
N MET A 27 1.35 -7.82 7.49
CA MET A 27 0.25 -7.65 6.55
C MET A 27 0.74 -7.44 5.10
N ALA A 28 1.86 -6.72 4.92
CA ALA A 28 2.43 -6.50 3.59
C ALA A 28 3.00 -7.80 3.01
N ALA A 29 3.68 -8.62 3.84
CA ALA A 29 4.21 -9.92 3.45
C ALA A 29 3.09 -10.91 3.10
N GLU A 30 2.03 -11.00 3.92
CA GLU A 30 0.84 -11.84 3.68
C GLU A 30 0.20 -11.54 2.31
N ARG A 31 0.32 -10.30 1.83
CA ARG A 31 -0.29 -9.80 0.59
C ARG A 31 0.68 -9.67 -0.58
N GLY A 32 1.96 -9.98 -0.38
CA GLY A 32 2.98 -9.81 -1.42
C GLY A 32 3.19 -8.35 -1.88
N THR A 33 2.94 -7.37 -1.00
CA THR A 33 3.12 -5.94 -1.27
C THR A 33 4.23 -5.32 -0.40
N SER A 34 4.56 -4.06 -0.64
CA SER A 34 5.44 -3.27 0.22
C SER A 34 4.67 -2.61 1.38
N VAL A 35 5.34 -2.41 2.52
CA VAL A 35 4.77 -1.66 3.65
C VAL A 35 4.28 -0.27 3.22
N SER A 36 5.03 0.42 2.37
CA SER A 36 4.67 1.76 1.91
C SER A 36 3.38 1.76 1.10
N GLN A 37 3.19 0.79 0.20
CA GLN A 37 1.99 0.72 -0.63
C GLN A 37 0.78 0.25 0.20
N LEU A 38 0.94 -0.76 1.07
CA LEU A 38 -0.09 -1.15 2.02
C LEU A 38 -0.54 0.04 2.89
N SER A 39 0.41 0.78 3.44
CA SER A 39 0.11 1.93 4.32
C SER A 39 -0.61 3.04 3.56
N ALA A 40 -0.24 3.29 2.30
CA ALA A 40 -0.92 4.25 1.45
C ALA A 40 -2.37 3.84 1.15
N ASP A 41 -2.60 2.56 0.85
CA ASP A 41 -3.94 2.04 0.58
C ASP A 41 -4.83 2.08 1.85
N LEU A 42 -4.28 1.69 3.00
CA LEU A 42 -4.99 1.78 4.29
C LEU A 42 -5.32 3.24 4.64
N LEU A 43 -4.39 4.17 4.38
CA LEU A 43 -4.63 5.59 4.59
C LEU A 43 -5.75 6.11 3.68
N ALA A 44 -5.73 5.73 2.40
CA ALA A 44 -6.77 6.10 1.43
C ALA A 44 -8.16 5.66 1.90
N ILE A 45 -8.29 4.42 2.38
CA ILE A 45 -9.55 3.92 2.97
C ILE A 45 -9.93 4.74 4.22
N ALA A 46 -8.98 4.95 5.14
CA ALA A 46 -9.25 5.64 6.40
C ALA A 46 -9.71 7.10 6.23
N VAL A 47 -9.29 7.75 5.14
CA VAL A 47 -9.68 9.14 4.81
C VAL A 47 -10.84 9.22 3.81
N GLY A 48 -11.48 8.09 3.48
CA GLY A 48 -12.71 8.06 2.67
C GLY A 48 -12.48 8.10 1.15
N HIS A 49 -11.31 7.70 0.68
CA HIS A 49 -10.92 7.67 -0.73
C HIS A 49 -10.56 6.25 -1.21
N PRO A 50 -11.49 5.28 -1.16
CA PRO A 50 -11.20 3.90 -1.60
C PRO A 50 -10.81 3.81 -3.09
N GLU A 51 -11.24 4.74 -3.92
CA GLU A 51 -10.85 4.83 -5.33
C GLU A 51 -9.35 5.07 -5.55
N ALA A 52 -8.63 5.52 -4.51
CA ALA A 52 -7.19 5.73 -4.56
C ALA A 52 -6.38 4.48 -4.15
N VAL A 53 -7.03 3.41 -3.68
CA VAL A 53 -6.42 2.12 -3.36
C VAL A 53 -5.83 1.48 -4.62
N ARG A 54 -4.62 0.90 -4.53
CA ARG A 54 -4.01 0.22 -5.67
C ARG A 54 -3.97 -1.30 -5.57
N GLU A 55 -3.66 -1.83 -4.39
CA GLU A 55 -3.22 -3.21 -4.22
C GLU A 55 -4.07 -3.98 -3.22
N LEU A 56 -4.68 -3.33 -2.22
CA LEU A 56 -5.55 -4.02 -1.26
C LEU A 56 -6.76 -4.74 -1.89
N GLU A 57 -7.27 -4.22 -3.02
CA GLU A 57 -8.46 -4.73 -3.70
C GLU A 57 -8.16 -5.41 -5.04
N ARG A 58 -6.89 -5.63 -5.38
CA ARG A 58 -6.54 -6.35 -6.61
C ARG A 58 -6.87 -7.83 -6.46
N GLU A 59 -7.92 -8.27 -7.13
CA GLU A 59 -8.12 -9.69 -7.42
C GLU A 59 -6.92 -10.19 -8.24
N VAL A 60 -6.14 -11.09 -7.67
CA VAL A 60 -5.06 -11.76 -8.39
C VAL A 60 -5.72 -12.86 -9.23
N LEU A 61 -5.90 -12.61 -10.53
CA LEU A 61 -6.34 -13.67 -11.44
C LEU A 61 -5.34 -14.83 -11.36
N PRO A 62 -5.79 -16.08 -11.17
CA PRO A 62 -4.89 -17.21 -11.19
C PRO A 62 -4.17 -17.23 -12.54
N LEU A 63 -2.84 -17.30 -12.51
CA LEU A 63 -2.06 -17.52 -13.73
C LEU A 63 -2.55 -18.83 -14.34
N ALA A 64 -3.10 -18.76 -15.55
CA ALA A 64 -3.41 -19.95 -16.32
C ALA A 64 -2.09 -20.69 -16.58
N MET A 65 -1.99 -21.89 -16.02
CA MET A 65 -0.91 -22.87 -16.28
C MET A 65 -1.19 -23.61 -17.58
#